data_AF-E2SLV8-F1
#
_entry.id   AF-E2SLV8-F1
#
_cell.length_a   1.000
_cell.length_b   1.000
_cell.length_c   1.000
_cell.angle_alpha   90.00
_cell.angle_beta   90.00
_cell.angle_gamma   90.00
#
_symmetry.space_group_name_H-M   'P 1'
#
loop_
_entity.id
_entity.type
_entity.pdbx_description
1 polymer ?
#
loop_
_entity_poly.entity_id
_entity_poly.type
_entity_poly.pdbx_seq_one_letter_code
_entity_poly.pdbx_strand_id
1 'polypeptide(L)'
;MKFYYIDDSMLARNEFATSVLHRFECWLEHHPADLILVSAARKDNPQLRHFVEAMQHTVVLASPAQFEFEGIRGDLRDGFLCVEGYTDMQSFSGSFVSYDTERAVCERIYLELFMEHDTSDMDSFVEELEEMLSEKLLMLQKRKRF
;
A
#
# COMPACT_ATOMS: atom_id res chain seq x y z
N MET A 1 3.38 -13.84 -9.67
CA MET A 1 3.27 -12.40 -10.07
C MET A 1 2.39 -11.63 -9.09
N LYS A 2 2.83 -10.45 -8.68
CA LYS A 2 2.07 -9.48 -7.87
C LYS A 2 1.91 -8.17 -8.62
N PHE A 3 0.69 -7.64 -8.62
CA PHE A 3 0.42 -6.33 -9.21
C PHE A 3 -0.53 -5.51 -8.37
N TYR A 4 -0.40 -4.19 -8.48
CA TYR A 4 -1.14 -3.24 -7.65
C TYR A 4 -1.98 -2.31 -8.50
N TYR A 5 -3.16 -1.96 -7.99
CA TYR A 5 -4.08 -1.01 -8.61
C TYR A 5 -4.30 0.20 -7.69
N ILE A 6 -3.91 1.37 -8.19
CA ILE A 6 -4.04 2.65 -7.50
C ILE A 6 -4.91 3.62 -8.32
N ASP A 7 -5.45 4.61 -7.64
CA ASP A 7 -6.17 5.73 -8.25
C ASP A 7 -5.30 6.99 -8.26
N ASP A 8 -5.41 7.84 -9.30
CA ASP A 8 -4.58 9.03 -9.46
C ASP A 8 -4.81 10.10 -8.38
N SER A 9 -5.88 9.98 -7.59
CA SER A 9 -6.06 10.78 -6.38
C SER A 9 -4.93 10.57 -5.35
N MET A 10 -4.25 9.42 -5.36
CA MET A 10 -3.04 9.17 -4.56
C MET A 10 -1.86 10.04 -5.01
N LEU A 11 -1.86 10.52 -6.26
CA LEU A 11 -0.81 11.36 -6.85
C LEU A 11 -1.13 12.86 -6.75
N ALA A 12 -2.18 13.23 -6.02
CA ALA A 12 -2.59 14.61 -5.86
C ALA A 12 -1.58 15.41 -5.02
N ARG A 13 -1.48 16.73 -5.28
CA ARG A 13 -0.61 17.64 -4.52
C ARG A 13 -1.31 18.15 -3.26
N ASN A 14 -1.56 17.27 -2.31
CA ASN A 14 -2.04 17.61 -0.97
C ASN A 14 -1.35 16.74 0.08
N GLU A 15 -1.37 17.19 1.33
CA GLU A 15 -0.64 16.53 2.43
C GLU A 15 -1.05 15.07 2.64
N PHE A 16 -2.35 14.79 2.56
CA PHE A 16 -2.89 13.44 2.67
C PHE A 16 -2.35 12.51 1.57
N ALA A 17 -2.46 12.92 0.31
CA ALA A 17 -2.00 12.15 -0.84
C ALA A 17 -0.48 11.92 -0.81
N THR A 18 0.30 12.93 -0.41
CA THR A 18 1.75 12.79 -0.21
C THR A 18 2.08 11.73 0.85
N SER A 19 1.39 11.75 2.00
CA SER A 19 1.61 10.76 3.07
C SER A 19 1.22 9.34 2.62
N VAL A 20 0.08 9.21 1.94
CA VAL A 20 -0.37 7.91 1.41
C VAL A 20 0.58 7.39 0.35
N LEU A 21 1.02 8.23 -0.59
CA LEU A 21 1.97 7.85 -1.63
C LEU A 21 3.30 7.38 -1.02
N HIS A 22 3.83 8.11 -0.03
CA HIS A 22 5.03 7.69 0.68
C HIS A 22 4.87 6.31 1.33
N ARG A 23 3.72 6.04 1.97
CA ARG A 23 3.43 4.70 2.55
C ARG A 23 3.32 3.62 1.48
N PHE A 24 2.77 3.95 0.31
CA PHE A 24 2.73 3.04 -0.83
C PHE A 24 4.15 2.76 -1.34
N GLU A 25 5.02 3.76 -1.45
CA GLU A 25 6.43 3.59 -1.83
C GLU A 25 7.18 2.70 -0.83
N CYS A 26 7.03 2.93 0.47
CA CYS A 26 7.58 2.03 1.50
C CYS A 26 7.04 0.61 1.39
N TRP A 27 5.76 0.44 1.03
CA TRP A 27 5.19 -0.88 0.79
C TRP A 27 5.88 -1.58 -0.40
N LEU A 28 6.10 -0.85 -1.50
CA LEU A 28 6.77 -1.37 -2.70
C LEU A 28 8.21 -1.86 -2.42
N GLU A 29 8.94 -1.20 -1.51
CA GLU A 29 10.29 -1.62 -1.12
C GLU A 29 10.31 -3.02 -0.47
N HIS A 30 9.29 -3.33 0.33
CA HIS A 30 9.18 -4.62 1.03
C HIS A 30 8.43 -5.68 0.20
N HIS A 31 7.53 -5.24 -0.68
CA HIS A 31 6.65 -6.07 -1.48
C HIS A 31 6.68 -5.60 -2.94
N PRO A 32 7.75 -5.91 -3.68
CA PRO A 32 7.92 -5.45 -5.06
C PRO A 32 6.76 -5.92 -5.94
N ALA A 33 6.34 -5.02 -6.83
CA ALA A 33 5.31 -5.29 -7.83
C ALA A 33 5.95 -5.56 -9.18
N ASP A 34 5.36 -6.47 -9.94
CA ASP A 34 5.71 -6.69 -11.34
C ASP A 34 5.02 -5.64 -12.24
N LEU A 35 3.84 -5.18 -11.83
CA LEU A 35 2.99 -4.24 -12.57
C LEU A 35 2.23 -3.32 -11.60
N ILE A 36 2.16 -2.03 -11.92
CA ILE A 36 1.30 -1.06 -11.26
C ILE A 36 0.31 -0.51 -12.30
N LEU A 37 -0.97 -0.61 -11.97
CA LEU A 37 -2.09 -0.11 -12.74
C LEU A 37 -2.60 1.18 -12.09
N VAL A 38 -2.69 2.26 -12.86
CA VAL A 38 -3.13 3.57 -12.37
C VAL A 38 -4.42 3.98 -13.09
N SER A 39 -5.52 4.04 -12.35
CA SER A 39 -6.72 4.76 -12.80
C SER A 39 -6.39 6.25 -12.84
N ALA A 40 -6.43 6.85 -14.02
CA ALA A 40 -6.09 8.24 -14.27
C ALA A 40 -7.18 8.95 -15.06
N ALA A 41 -7.77 9.99 -14.47
CA ALA A 41 -8.81 10.79 -15.11
C ALA A 41 -8.26 11.66 -16.26
N ARG A 42 -6.96 12.00 -16.22
CA ARG A 42 -6.29 12.84 -17.23
C ARG A 42 -4.94 12.25 -17.64
N LYS A 43 -4.78 11.96 -18.94
CA LYS A 43 -3.51 11.44 -19.51
C LYS A 43 -2.33 12.40 -19.34
N ASP A 44 -2.58 13.72 -19.31
CA ASP A 44 -1.53 14.74 -19.18
C ASP A 44 -1.31 15.20 -17.74
N ASN A 45 -1.51 14.33 -16.76
CA ASN A 45 -1.22 14.63 -15.36
C ASN A 45 0.31 14.66 -15.13
N PRO A 46 0.92 15.82 -14.78
CA PRO A 46 2.35 15.90 -14.52
C PRO A 46 2.81 15.00 -13.38
N GLN A 47 1.97 14.79 -12.37
CA GLN A 47 2.28 13.93 -11.23
C GLN A 47 2.34 12.46 -11.64
N LEU A 48 1.45 12.03 -12.54
CA LEU A 48 1.50 10.69 -13.11
C LEU A 48 2.80 10.46 -13.88
N ARG A 49 3.22 11.43 -14.70
CA ARG A 49 4.50 11.32 -15.44
C ARG A 49 5.69 11.20 -14.48
N HIS A 50 5.72 12.05 -13.45
CA HIS A 50 6.77 11.99 -12.43
C HIS A 50 6.79 10.65 -11.69
N PHE A 51 5.61 10.10 -11.34
CA PHE A 51 5.49 8.79 -10.72
C PHE A 51 6.02 7.67 -11.62
N VAL A 52 5.65 7.67 -12.90
CA VAL A 52 6.16 6.70 -13.89
C VAL A 52 7.68 6.81 -14.04
N GLU A 53 8.25 8.02 -14.03
CA GLU A 53 9.69 8.25 -14.09
C GLU A 53 10.43 7.78 -12.82
N ALA A 54 9.79 7.87 -11.65
CA ALA A 54 10.33 7.37 -10.38
C ALA A 54 10.33 5.83 -10.32
N MET A 55 9.33 5.17 -10.93
CA MET A 55 9.17 3.71 -10.96
C MET A 55 10.02 3.04 -12.05
N GLN A 56 11.33 3.28 -12.07
CA GLN A 56 12.23 2.82 -13.15
C GLN A 56 12.34 1.30 -13.32
N HIS A 57 12.02 0.54 -12.28
CA HIS A 57 12.14 -0.93 -12.25
C HIS A 57 10.80 -1.66 -12.28
N THR A 58 9.69 -0.93 -12.32
CA THR A 58 8.33 -1.49 -12.27
C THR A 58 7.54 -1.01 -13.47
N VAL A 59 6.85 -1.93 -14.15
CA VAL A 59 6.00 -1.53 -15.27
C VAL A 59 4.79 -0.78 -14.73
N VAL A 60 4.54 0.43 -15.24
CA VAL A 60 3.37 1.23 -14.88
C VAL A 60 2.48 1.41 -16.10
N LEU A 61 1.21 1.03 -15.99
CA LEU A 61 0.17 1.28 -16.99
C LEU A 61 -0.88 2.23 -16.43
N ALA A 62 -1.22 3.26 -17.19
CA ALA A 62 -2.26 4.21 -16.82
C ALA A 62 -3.48 4.10 -17.75
N SER A 63 -4.68 4.35 -17.20
CA SER A 63 -5.92 4.33 -17.98
C SER A 63 -5.95 5.44 -19.06
N PRO A 64 -6.77 5.26 -20.10
CA PRO A 64 -7.39 4.02 -20.56
C PRO A 64 -6.37 3.06 -21.20
N ALA A 65 -6.43 1.78 -20.83
CA ALA A 65 -5.59 0.73 -21.40
C ALA A 65 -6.28 -0.64 -21.34
N GLN A 66 -6.28 -1.36 -22.45
CA GLN A 66 -6.46 -2.82 -22.45
C GLN A 66 -5.07 -3.45 -22.40
N PHE A 67 -4.89 -4.45 -21.56
CA PHE A 67 -3.58 -5.04 -21.35
C PHE A 67 -3.64 -6.56 -21.28
N GLU A 68 -2.52 -7.17 -21.70
CA GLU A 68 -2.18 -8.56 -21.44
C GLU A 68 -0.75 -8.56 -20.88
N PHE A 69 -0.60 -8.96 -19.62
CA PHE A 69 0.68 -8.96 -18.92
C PHE A 69 0.87 -10.31 -18.23
N GLU A 70 1.89 -11.06 -18.66
CA GLU A 70 2.20 -12.40 -18.14
C GLU A 70 0.99 -13.35 -18.05
N GLY A 71 0.08 -13.26 -19.02
CA GLY A 71 -1.12 -14.11 -19.10
C GLY A 71 -2.34 -13.58 -18.34
N ILE A 72 -2.21 -12.47 -17.60
CA ILE A 72 -3.34 -11.75 -17.03
C ILE A 72 -3.85 -10.71 -18.02
N ARG A 73 -5.17 -10.68 -18.20
CA ARG A 73 -5.84 -9.73 -19.11
C ARG A 73 -6.77 -8.83 -18.33
N GLY A 74 -6.85 -7.59 -18.75
CA GLY A 74 -7.74 -6.63 -18.11
C GLY A 74 -8.02 -5.39 -18.95
N ASP A 75 -9.04 -4.65 -18.50
CA ASP A 75 -9.45 -3.36 -19.02
C ASP A 75 -9.37 -2.33 -17.90
N LEU A 76 -8.43 -1.40 -18.06
CA LEU A 76 -8.16 -0.31 -17.13
C LEU A 76 -8.78 0.97 -17.68
N ARG A 77 -9.73 1.53 -16.95
CA ARG A 77 -10.48 2.76 -17.25
C ARG A 77 -10.38 3.74 -16.10
N ASP A 78 -10.85 4.96 -16.33
CA ASP A 78 -10.98 5.96 -15.28
C ASP A 78 -11.97 5.50 -14.22
N GLY A 79 -11.50 5.39 -12.97
CA GLY A 79 -12.24 4.91 -11.80
C GLY A 79 -12.57 3.42 -11.79
N PHE A 80 -12.06 2.63 -12.74
CA PHE A 80 -12.47 1.24 -12.90
C PHE A 80 -11.37 0.36 -13.48
N LEU A 81 -11.16 -0.80 -12.85
CA LEU A 81 -10.31 -1.87 -13.36
C LEU A 81 -11.11 -3.17 -13.35
N CYS A 82 -11.11 -3.85 -14.49
CA CYS A 82 -11.58 -5.23 -14.59
C CYS A 82 -10.40 -6.13 -14.96
N VAL A 83 -10.21 -7.22 -14.21
CA VAL A 83 -9.18 -8.22 -14.46
C VAL A 83 -9.83 -9.59 -14.57
N GLU A 84 -9.53 -10.33 -15.63
CA GLU A 84 -10.06 -11.67 -15.83
C GLU A 84 -9.67 -12.58 -14.65
N GLY A 85 -10.67 -13.26 -14.07
CA GLY A 85 -10.46 -14.20 -12.95
C GLY A 85 -10.52 -13.58 -11.56
N TYR A 86 -10.68 -12.26 -11.44
CA TYR A 86 -10.79 -11.57 -10.17
C TYR A 86 -12.10 -10.80 -10.01
N THR A 87 -12.52 -10.60 -8.76
CA THR A 87 -13.67 -9.75 -8.44
C THR A 87 -13.28 -8.28 -8.64
N ASP A 88 -14.17 -7.50 -9.25
CA ASP A 88 -13.96 -6.06 -9.40
C ASP A 88 -13.80 -5.38 -8.04
N MET A 89 -12.68 -4.69 -7.85
CA MET A 89 -12.40 -3.86 -6.68
C MET A 89 -11.96 -2.47 -7.13
N GLN A 90 -12.62 -1.45 -6.61
CA GLN A 90 -12.21 -0.06 -6.80
C GLN A 90 -11.04 0.29 -5.88
N SER A 91 -10.16 1.19 -6.30
CA SER A 91 -9.18 1.83 -5.43
C SER A 91 -9.68 3.21 -5.00
N PHE A 92 -9.17 3.75 -3.88
CA PHE A 92 -9.54 5.07 -3.34
C PHE A 92 -8.28 5.77 -2.83
N SER A 93 -8.33 7.09 -2.60
CA SER A 93 -7.17 7.92 -2.23
C SER A 93 -6.33 7.41 -1.05
N GLY A 94 -6.91 6.66 -0.12
CA GLY A 94 -6.23 6.09 1.06
C GLY A 94 -5.96 4.59 0.99
N SER A 95 -6.13 3.94 -0.16
CA SER A 95 -5.97 2.49 -0.31
C SER A 95 -5.44 2.11 -1.69
N PHE A 96 -5.00 0.86 -1.83
CA PHE A 96 -4.76 0.24 -3.14
C PHE A 96 -5.30 -1.17 -3.14
N VAL A 97 -5.46 -1.75 -4.32
CA VAL A 97 -5.84 -3.17 -4.46
C VAL A 97 -4.60 -3.97 -4.82
N SER A 98 -4.36 -5.03 -4.05
CA SER A 98 -3.30 -6.00 -4.23
C SER A 98 -3.84 -7.26 -4.90
N TYR A 99 -3.14 -7.70 -5.95
CA TYR A 99 -3.43 -8.93 -6.65
C TYR A 99 -2.21 -9.85 -6.56
N ASP A 100 -2.42 -11.05 -6.02
CA ASP A 100 -1.44 -12.12 -5.96
C ASP A 100 -1.94 -13.29 -6.82
N THR A 101 -1.27 -13.49 -7.95
CA THR A 101 -1.63 -14.54 -8.92
C THR A 101 -1.26 -15.94 -8.47
N GLU A 102 -0.22 -16.08 -7.64
CA GLU A 102 0.22 -17.39 -7.15
C GLU A 102 -0.75 -17.92 -6.09
N ARG A 103 -1.29 -17.01 -5.27
CA ARG A 103 -2.25 -17.35 -4.21
C ARG A 103 -3.71 -17.20 -4.64
N ALA A 104 -3.97 -16.67 -5.84
CA ALA A 104 -5.29 -16.28 -6.31
C ALA A 104 -6.03 -15.35 -5.32
N VAL A 105 -5.31 -14.39 -4.74
CA VAL A 105 -5.84 -13.43 -3.77
C VAL A 105 -5.99 -12.07 -4.42
N CYS A 106 -7.12 -11.40 -4.13
CA CYS A 106 -7.37 -10.01 -4.44
C CYS A 106 -7.89 -9.33 -3.18
N GLU A 107 -7.16 -8.33 -2.68
CA GLU A 107 -7.50 -7.65 -1.44
C GLU A 107 -7.22 -6.16 -1.51
N ARG A 108 -7.98 -5.38 -0.76
CA ARG A 108 -7.72 -3.94 -0.62
C ARG A 108 -6.87 -3.70 0.63
N ILE A 109 -5.78 -2.97 0.44
CA ILE A 109 -4.86 -2.56 1.50
C ILE A 109 -5.09 -1.08 1.76
N TYR A 110 -5.43 -0.75 3.00
CA TYR A 110 -5.67 0.62 3.45
C TYR A 110 -4.38 1.20 4.02
N LEU A 111 -3.92 2.29 3.44
CA LEU A 111 -2.72 3.02 3.85
C LEU A 111 -3.07 4.15 4.82
N GLU A 112 -4.31 4.63 4.80
CA GLU A 112 -4.80 5.71 5.67
C GLU A 112 -5.04 5.27 7.13
N LEU A 113 -5.30 3.98 7.37
CA LEU A 113 -5.73 3.47 8.68
C LEU A 113 -4.61 3.40 9.73
N PHE A 114 -3.36 3.62 9.33
CA PHE A 114 -2.23 3.74 10.25
C PHE A 114 -1.65 5.14 10.11
N MET A 115 -2.34 6.15 10.65
CA MET A 115 -1.68 7.43 10.94
C MET A 115 -0.45 7.11 11.78
N GLU A 116 0.73 7.38 11.25
CA GLU A 116 2.02 7.43 11.96
C GLU A 116 1.99 6.80 13.35
N HIS A 117 2.23 5.50 13.43
CA HIS A 117 3.17 5.11 14.46
C HIS A 117 4.52 5.35 13.80
N ASP A 118 5.04 6.57 14.00
CA ASP A 118 6.48 6.76 14.07
C ASP A 118 7.03 5.50 14.75
N THR A 119 7.86 4.73 14.07
CA THR A 119 8.37 3.48 14.65
C THR A 119 9.05 3.75 15.99
N SER A 120 9.52 4.99 16.22
CA SER A 120 9.99 5.47 17.52
C SER A 120 8.93 5.48 18.61
N ASP A 121 7.67 5.78 18.33
CA ASP A 121 6.59 5.78 19.32
C ASP A 121 6.16 4.35 19.68
N MET A 122 6.15 3.45 18.70
CA MET A 122 5.91 2.03 18.94
C MET A 122 7.08 1.39 19.71
N ASP A 123 8.32 1.70 19.36
CA ASP A 123 9.50 1.22 20.08
C ASP A 123 9.54 1.77 21.52
N SER A 124 9.24 3.06 21.70
CA SER A 124 9.10 3.68 23.03
C SER A 124 7.96 3.07 23.85
N PHE A 125 6.83 2.74 23.22
CA PHE A 125 5.71 2.08 23.90
C PHE A 125 6.01 0.64 24.30
N VAL A 126 6.75 -0.09 23.46
CA VAL A 126 7.24 -1.44 23.76
C VAL A 126 8.22 -1.41 24.92
N GLU A 127 9.16 -0.46 24.94
CA GLU A 127 10.10 -0.27 26.07
C GLU A 127 9.36 0.04 27.39
N GLU A 128 8.38 0.95 27.38
CA GLU A 128 7.57 1.26 28.58
C GLU A 128 6.78 0.03 29.07
N LEU A 129 6.21 -0.77 28.15
CA LEU A 129 5.50 -2.00 28.50
C LEU A 129 6.43 -3.04 29.13
N GLU A 130 7.63 -3.22 28.58
CA GLU A 130 8.64 -4.13 29.10
C GLU A 130 9.12 -3.72 30.50
N GLU A 131 9.30 -2.41 30.74
CA GLU A 131 9.70 -1.87 32.04
C GLU A 131 8.59 -2.10 33.08
N MET A 132 7.34 -1.76 32.75
CA MET A 132 6.19 -1.99 33.64
C MET A 132 5.98 -3.46 34.00
N LEU A 133 6.15 -4.38 33.02
CA LEU A 133 6.05 -5.82 33.25
C LEU A 133 7.18 -6.33 34.15
N SER A 134 8.40 -5.84 33.93
CA SER A 134 9.58 -6.18 34.72
C SER A 134 9.44 -5.73 36.17
N GLU A 135 8.96 -4.50 36.41
CA GLU A 135 8.67 -3.99 37.75
C GLU A 135 7.61 -4.84 38.46
N LYS A 136 6.51 -5.19 37.77
CA LYS A 136 5.47 -6.04 38.37
C LYS A 136 5.97 -7.44 38.70
N LEU A 137 6.80 -8.04 37.85
CA LEU A 137 7.43 -9.33 38.13
C LEU A 137 8.35 -9.26 39.35
N LEU A 138 9.15 -8.20 39.48
CA LEU A 138 10.02 -7.96 40.63
C LEU A 138 9.21 -7.77 41.93
N MET A 139 8.09 -7.04 41.87
CA MET A 139 7.19 -6.88 43.02
C MET A 139 6.54 -8.20 43.44
N LEU A 140 6.15 -9.04 42.48
CA LEU A 140 5.60 -10.38 42.74
C LEU A 140 6.65 -11.34 43.31
N GLN A 141 7.90 -11.27 42.85
CA GLN A 141 9.00 -12.06 43.42
C GLN A 141 9.36 -11.61 44.84
N LYS A 142 9.34 -10.30 45.12
CA LYS A 142 9.54 -9.77 46.48
C LYS A 142 8.41 -10.18 47.44
N ARG A 143 7.16 -10.25 46.96
CA ARG A 143 6.01 -10.74 47.74
C ARG A 143 6.07 -12.25 48.06
N LYS A 144 6.75 -13.07 47.25
CA LYS A 144 6.93 -14.51 47.50
C LYS A 144 8.09 -14.84 48.46
N ARG A 145 8.88 -13.85 48.89
CA ARG A 145 10.03 -14.01 49.80
C ARG A 145 9.72 -13.70 51.26
N PHE A 146 8.45 -13.53 51.62
CA PHE A 146 7.97 -13.43 53.01
C PHE A 146 7.00 -14.56 53.31
#